data_AF-A0A1B3WAW2-F1
#
_entry.id   AF-A0A1B3WAW2-F1
#
_cell.length_a   1.000
_cell.length_b   1.000
_cell.length_c   1.000
_cell.angle_alpha   90.00
_cell.angle_beta   90.00
_cell.angle_gamma   90.00
#
_symmetry.space_group_name_H-M   'P 1'
#
loop_
_entity.id
_entity.type
_entity.pdbx_description
1 polymer ?
#
loop_
_entity_poly.entity_id
_entity_poly.type
_entity_poly.pdbx_seq_one_letter_code
_entity_poly.pdbx_strand_id
1 'polypeptide(L)'
;MSAAGGRDAPRALPPVAAEVDASLAALDAELDWLIALTPLGTDELWDAFEASGRTRVPPMRYAEPVLDMQALEQRLRELPVDRIESPLLKGVLAEKQRELERMIELVRLRGTEGFVTASIDLFGGVEAGLLKLANTILSEVSGSEPLTADCGVDAVVSAVEEEVEWYRERAPDFGLEITVDADIGSLMMVSHGRLYLDADLRLPSARLQPLVQHEVGTHVVTRYNGMKQPLRQLAVGLAAYDPLQEGLGVLAEYLTGYLPGERLRVLAARVVAADMAIRGESLPDVFACLHEDHGFATDDAFDVAVRALRGGGLTKDAVYLRGLCHLLEHLGAGGEFHALFAGKFALSHLVVLEQLEEAGWAVPPRLLPRYACEEGFEKVLDACRAIGVQDLYQSHPPPAREALA
;
A
#
# COMPACT_ATOMS: atom_id res chain seq x y z
N MET A 1 -6.42 2.38 31.94
CA MET A 1 -5.31 2.05 32.87
C MET A 1 -5.14 0.54 32.92
N SER A 2 -4.24 0.01 32.09
CA SER A 2 -3.68 -1.33 32.21
C SER A 2 -2.16 -1.19 32.25
N ALA A 3 -1.52 -2.06 33.01
CA ALA A 3 -0.19 -1.89 33.57
C ALA A 3 0.91 -1.75 32.50
N ALA A 4 1.54 -0.57 32.45
CA ALA A 4 2.88 -0.40 31.89
C ALA A 4 3.89 -1.08 32.83
N GLY A 5 3.96 -2.41 32.78
CA GLY A 5 5.07 -3.17 33.35
C GLY A 5 6.36 -2.70 32.69
N GLY A 6 7.38 -2.41 33.50
CA GLY A 6 8.67 -1.92 33.03
C GLY A 6 9.23 -2.84 31.93
N ARG A 7 9.41 -2.29 30.73
CA ARG A 7 9.93 -3.03 29.59
C ARG A 7 11.45 -2.98 29.66
N ASP A 8 12.08 -4.14 29.78
CA ASP A 8 13.51 -4.31 29.55
C ASP A 8 13.87 -3.75 28.16
N ALA A 9 15.08 -3.22 28.02
CA ALA A 9 15.58 -2.73 26.74
C ALA A 9 15.45 -3.83 25.66
N PRO A 10 15.14 -3.46 24.39
CA PRO A 10 15.01 -4.44 23.32
C PRO A 10 16.24 -5.34 23.24
N ARG A 11 16.01 -6.63 23.12
CA ARG A 11 17.07 -7.62 23.00
C ARG A 11 17.63 -7.58 21.58
N ALA A 12 18.95 -7.59 21.47
CA ALA A 12 19.59 -7.76 20.17
C ALA A 12 19.20 -9.11 19.53
N LEU A 13 18.98 -9.11 18.21
CA LEU A 13 18.76 -10.34 17.47
C LEU A 13 19.98 -11.28 17.59
N PRO A 14 19.79 -12.61 17.63
CA PRO A 14 20.88 -13.56 17.51
C PRO A 14 21.72 -13.27 16.25
N PRO A 15 23.06 -13.45 16.28
CA PRO A 15 23.95 -12.97 15.21
C PRO A 15 23.57 -13.41 13.80
N VAL A 16 23.21 -14.69 13.62
CA VAL A 16 22.80 -15.24 12.32
C VAL A 16 21.48 -14.61 11.84
N ALA A 17 20.52 -14.41 12.74
CA ALA A 17 19.25 -13.78 12.39
C ALA A 17 19.44 -12.30 12.02
N ALA A 18 20.32 -11.59 12.74
CA ALA A 18 20.66 -10.19 12.46
C ALA A 18 21.34 -10.03 11.08
N GLU A 19 22.24 -10.95 10.73
CA GLU A 19 22.89 -10.98 9.42
C GLU A 19 21.88 -11.22 8.31
N VAL A 20 21.05 -12.26 8.43
CA VAL A 20 20.01 -12.59 7.44
C VAL A 20 19.01 -11.44 7.29
N ASP A 21 18.52 -10.88 8.39
CA ASP A 21 17.61 -9.72 8.39
C ASP A 21 18.21 -8.52 7.65
N ALA A 22 19.47 -8.20 7.93
CA ALA A 22 20.18 -7.12 7.24
C ALA A 22 20.37 -7.39 5.75
N SER A 23 20.73 -8.61 5.38
CA SER A 23 20.94 -9.01 3.99
C SER A 23 19.64 -9.01 3.18
N LEU A 24 18.54 -9.51 3.75
CA LEU A 24 17.22 -9.47 3.11
C LEU A 24 16.77 -8.03 2.86
N ALA A 25 16.94 -7.13 3.85
CA ALA A 25 16.59 -5.72 3.67
C ALA A 25 17.43 -5.03 2.58
N ALA A 26 18.71 -5.40 2.45
CA ALA A 26 19.57 -4.89 1.39
C ALA A 26 19.16 -5.42 0.01
N LEU A 27 18.86 -6.72 -0.10
CA LEU A 27 18.42 -7.33 -1.36
C LEU A 27 17.06 -6.77 -1.84
N ASP A 28 16.12 -6.54 -0.91
CA ASP A 28 14.82 -5.92 -1.22
C ASP A 28 15.02 -4.51 -1.82
N ALA A 29 15.90 -3.71 -1.22
CA ALA A 29 16.23 -2.38 -1.73
C ALA A 29 16.89 -2.37 -3.11
N GLU A 30 17.54 -3.46 -3.53
CA GLU A 30 18.13 -3.58 -4.87
C GLU A 30 17.12 -3.98 -5.95
N LEU A 31 16.02 -4.67 -5.59
CA LEU A 31 15.14 -5.35 -6.54
C LEU A 31 14.20 -4.41 -7.30
N ASP A 32 13.87 -3.23 -6.76
CA ASP A 32 12.89 -2.24 -7.27
C ASP A 32 11.94 -2.76 -8.36
N TRP A 33 11.15 -3.77 -7.99
CA TRP A 33 10.35 -4.53 -8.94
C TRP A 33 9.19 -3.70 -9.50
N LEU A 34 8.75 -2.67 -8.76
CA LEU A 34 7.66 -1.81 -9.18
C LEU A 34 8.09 -1.00 -10.40
N ILE A 35 9.29 -0.40 -10.39
CA ILE A 35 9.85 0.27 -11.57
C ILE A 35 9.97 -0.71 -12.73
N ALA A 36 10.43 -1.95 -12.48
CA ALA A 36 10.53 -2.97 -13.52
C ALA A 36 9.17 -3.35 -14.14
N LEU A 37 8.05 -3.12 -13.46
CA LEU A 37 6.71 -3.43 -13.97
C LEU A 37 5.89 -2.20 -14.36
N THR A 38 6.41 -0.99 -14.21
CA THR A 38 5.74 0.24 -14.64
C THR A 38 5.95 0.46 -16.14
N PRO A 39 4.88 0.53 -16.95
CA PRO A 39 4.99 0.82 -18.37
C PRO A 39 5.56 2.22 -18.64
N LEU A 40 6.31 2.36 -19.73
CA LEU A 40 6.83 3.63 -20.23
C LEU A 40 5.91 4.21 -21.31
N GLY A 41 5.68 5.52 -21.26
CA GLY A 41 4.92 6.26 -22.27
C GLY A 41 3.43 5.92 -22.26
N THR A 42 2.80 6.07 -21.09
CA THR A 42 1.35 5.84 -20.91
C THR A 42 0.51 6.86 -21.67
N ASP A 43 1.00 8.08 -21.85
CA ASP A 43 0.32 9.12 -22.63
C ASP A 43 0.28 8.75 -24.12
N GLU A 44 1.38 8.29 -24.70
CA GLU A 44 1.36 7.83 -26.09
C GLU A 44 0.55 6.53 -26.25
N LEU A 45 0.48 5.71 -25.20
CA LEU A 45 -0.38 4.52 -25.16
C LEU A 45 -1.85 4.93 -25.21
N TRP A 46 -2.25 5.97 -24.46
CA TRP A 46 -3.57 6.56 -24.48
C TRP A 46 -3.91 7.14 -25.86
N ASP A 47 -3.05 8.00 -26.41
CA ASP A 47 -3.25 8.61 -27.72
C ASP A 47 -3.47 7.56 -28.84
N ALA A 48 -2.68 6.48 -28.81
CA ALA A 48 -2.82 5.39 -29.77
C ALA A 48 -4.13 4.60 -29.56
N PHE A 49 -4.52 4.35 -28.31
CA PHE A 49 -5.77 3.69 -27.97
C PHE A 49 -6.97 4.53 -28.43
N GLU A 50 -6.97 5.83 -28.14
CA GLU A 50 -8.01 6.77 -28.57
C GLU A 50 -8.09 6.87 -30.10
N ALA A 51 -6.96 7.03 -30.79
CA ALA A 51 -6.91 7.10 -32.25
C ALA A 51 -7.43 5.81 -32.94
N SER A 52 -7.36 4.66 -32.25
CA SER A 52 -7.94 3.39 -32.73
C SER A 52 -9.46 3.31 -32.58
N GLY A 53 -10.11 4.33 -32.01
CA GLY A 53 -11.49 4.26 -31.55
C GLY A 53 -11.66 3.33 -30.35
N ARG A 54 -10.64 3.23 -29.49
CA ARG A 54 -10.63 2.41 -28.26
C ARG A 54 -10.76 0.91 -28.51
N THR A 55 -10.28 0.43 -29.66
CA THR A 55 -10.39 -1.00 -30.05
C THR A 55 -9.06 -1.73 -30.04
N ARG A 56 -7.92 -1.02 -30.03
CA ARG A 56 -6.58 -1.60 -30.07
C ARG A 56 -5.63 -0.78 -29.23
N VAL A 57 -4.73 -1.47 -28.53
CA VAL A 57 -3.64 -0.86 -27.78
C VAL A 57 -2.30 -1.40 -28.30
N PRO A 58 -1.27 -0.56 -28.53
CA PRO A 58 0.06 -1.06 -28.83
C PRO A 58 0.65 -1.79 -27.61
N PRO A 59 1.65 -2.67 -27.80
CA PRO A 59 2.30 -3.34 -26.68
C PRO A 59 2.92 -2.34 -25.70
N MET A 60 2.68 -2.55 -24.41
CA MET A 60 3.32 -1.77 -23.35
C MET A 60 4.84 -1.97 -23.39
N ARG A 61 5.58 -0.87 -23.23
CA ARG A 61 7.04 -0.87 -23.17
C ARG A 61 7.50 -0.74 -21.73
N TYR A 62 8.64 -1.31 -21.39
CA TYR A 62 9.20 -1.27 -20.05
C TYR A 62 10.68 -0.93 -20.10
N ALA A 63 11.22 -0.38 -19.01
CA ALA A 63 12.65 -0.26 -18.85
C ALA A 63 13.29 -1.66 -18.76
N GLU A 64 14.47 -1.80 -19.35
CA GLU A 64 15.29 -3.00 -19.13
C GLU A 64 15.79 -2.99 -17.67
N PRO A 65 15.68 -4.11 -16.94
CA PRO A 65 16.23 -4.19 -15.59
C PRO A 65 17.74 -3.92 -15.64
N VAL A 66 18.20 -2.92 -14.89
CA VAL A 66 19.63 -2.60 -14.76
C VAL A 66 20.37 -3.68 -13.96
N LEU A 67 19.63 -4.49 -13.20
CA LEU A 67 20.15 -5.48 -12.25
C LEU A 67 20.30 -6.88 -12.86
N ASP A 68 21.39 -7.56 -12.51
CA ASP A 68 21.55 -9.00 -12.77
C ASP A 68 20.66 -9.82 -11.82
N MET A 69 19.48 -10.17 -12.32
CA MET A 69 18.49 -10.96 -11.59
C MET A 69 18.99 -12.37 -11.23
N GLN A 70 19.94 -12.94 -11.97
CA GLN A 70 20.51 -14.25 -11.66
C GLN A 70 21.46 -14.16 -10.47
N ALA A 71 22.32 -13.14 -10.46
CA ALA A 71 23.20 -12.86 -9.32
C ALA A 71 22.40 -12.54 -8.05
N LEU A 72 21.30 -11.77 -8.16
CA LEU A 72 20.45 -11.45 -7.02
C LEU A 72 19.81 -12.71 -6.42
N GLU A 73 19.21 -13.56 -7.26
CA GLU A 73 18.60 -14.83 -6.82
C GLU A 73 19.62 -15.76 -6.14
N GLN A 74 20.85 -15.84 -6.67
CA GLN A 74 21.91 -16.65 -6.08
C GLN A 74 22.27 -16.14 -4.68
N ARG A 75 22.47 -14.82 -4.51
CA ARG A 75 22.75 -14.21 -3.20
C ARG A 75 21.63 -14.45 -2.20
N LEU A 76 20.37 -14.37 -2.66
CA LEU A 76 19.19 -14.62 -1.83
C LEU A 76 19.15 -16.08 -1.33
N ARG A 77 19.44 -17.06 -2.18
CA ARG A 77 19.47 -18.50 -1.82
C ARG A 77 20.62 -18.87 -0.90
N GLU A 78 21.74 -18.17 -0.99
CA GLU A 78 22.92 -18.42 -0.15
C GLU A 78 22.76 -17.95 1.30
N LEU A 79 21.70 -17.20 1.62
CA LEU A 79 21.45 -16.73 2.98
C LEU A 79 21.26 -17.90 3.96
N PRO A 80 21.93 -17.88 5.13
CA PRO A 80 21.92 -18.97 6.08
C PRO A 80 20.65 -19.02 6.96
N VAL A 81 19.47 -18.84 6.37
CA VAL A 81 18.16 -18.84 7.07
C VAL A 81 17.97 -20.11 7.90
N ASP A 82 18.43 -21.26 7.38
CA ASP A 82 18.33 -22.54 8.10
C ASP A 82 19.16 -22.63 9.38
N ARG A 83 20.17 -21.76 9.52
CA ARG A 83 21.04 -21.69 10.71
C ARG A 83 20.49 -20.76 11.79
N ILE A 84 19.34 -20.12 11.57
CA ILE A 84 18.66 -19.32 12.59
C ILE A 84 18.10 -20.26 13.67
N GLU A 85 18.58 -20.09 14.90
CA GLU A 85 18.23 -20.96 16.04
C GLU A 85 16.78 -20.77 16.50
N SER A 86 16.29 -19.53 16.50
CA SER A 86 14.92 -19.21 16.93
C SER A 86 13.91 -19.59 15.84
N PRO A 87 12.95 -20.50 16.10
CA PRO A 87 11.94 -20.86 15.12
C PRO A 87 11.07 -19.67 14.69
N LEU A 88 10.80 -18.73 15.60
CA LEU A 88 10.01 -17.52 15.31
C LEU A 88 10.71 -16.63 14.28
N LEU A 89 11.97 -16.28 14.54
CA LEU A 89 12.78 -15.47 13.62
C LEU A 89 13.03 -16.20 12.30
N LYS A 90 13.28 -17.51 12.37
CA LYS A 90 13.44 -18.34 11.17
C LYS A 90 12.19 -18.30 10.30
N GLY A 91 11.00 -18.43 10.89
CA GLY A 91 9.72 -18.41 10.17
C GLY A 91 9.53 -17.12 9.39
N VAL A 92 9.56 -15.97 10.08
CA VAL A 92 9.31 -14.66 9.47
C VAL A 92 10.35 -14.27 8.42
N LEU A 93 11.64 -14.58 8.65
CA LEU A 93 12.70 -14.28 7.68
C LEU A 93 12.70 -15.24 6.48
N ALA A 94 12.30 -16.50 6.67
CA ALA A 94 12.12 -17.43 5.56
C ALA A 94 10.92 -17.07 4.68
N GLU A 95 9.84 -16.53 5.26
CA GLU A 95 8.71 -16.00 4.50
C GLU A 95 9.15 -14.81 3.63
N LYS A 96 9.92 -13.88 4.20
CA LYS A 96 10.48 -12.76 3.43
C LYS A 96 11.43 -13.21 2.32
N GLN A 97 12.29 -14.20 2.58
CA GLN A 97 13.15 -14.78 1.55
C GLN A 97 12.33 -15.31 0.37
N ARG A 98 11.27 -16.09 0.63
CA ARG A 98 10.39 -16.63 -0.42
C ARG A 98 9.62 -15.55 -1.18
N GLU A 99 9.21 -14.48 -0.51
CA GLU A 99 8.59 -13.33 -1.16
C GLU A 99 9.55 -12.68 -2.17
N LEU A 100 10.81 -12.43 -1.78
CA LEU A 100 11.80 -11.86 -2.69
C LEU A 100 12.10 -12.81 -3.88
N GLU A 101 12.12 -14.12 -3.66
CA GLU A 101 12.23 -15.11 -4.76
C GLU A 101 11.08 -14.96 -5.76
N ARG A 102 9.83 -14.84 -5.28
CA ARG A 102 8.64 -14.63 -6.11
C ARG A 102 8.64 -13.29 -6.84
N MET A 103 9.14 -12.23 -6.21
CA MET A 103 9.30 -10.93 -6.86
C MET A 103 10.30 -11.00 -8.01
N ILE A 104 11.44 -11.68 -7.83
CA ILE A 104 12.42 -11.91 -8.90
C ILE A 104 11.79 -12.70 -10.06
N GLU A 105 11.05 -13.77 -9.74
CA GLU A 105 10.35 -14.57 -10.74
C GLU A 105 9.31 -13.76 -11.52
N LEU A 106 8.51 -12.95 -10.83
CA LEU A 106 7.52 -12.07 -11.45
C LEU A 106 8.17 -11.12 -12.47
N VAL A 107 9.29 -10.47 -12.11
CA VAL A 107 10.01 -9.58 -13.02
C VAL A 107 10.58 -10.34 -14.22
N ARG A 108 11.11 -11.56 -14.02
CA ARG A 108 11.63 -12.40 -15.11
C ARG A 108 10.54 -12.85 -16.08
N LEU A 109 9.35 -13.13 -15.58
CA LEU A 109 8.22 -13.59 -16.39
C LEU A 109 7.43 -12.44 -17.05
N ARG A 110 7.84 -11.18 -16.85
CA ARG A 110 7.23 -9.99 -17.47
C ARG A 110 7.06 -10.18 -18.98
N GLY A 111 5.82 -10.08 -19.46
CA GLY A 111 5.46 -10.21 -20.87
C GLY A 111 5.37 -11.65 -21.39
N THR A 112 5.49 -12.66 -20.50
CA THR A 112 5.33 -14.08 -20.85
C THR A 112 3.98 -14.63 -20.35
N GLU A 113 3.56 -15.78 -20.87
CA GLU A 113 2.32 -16.45 -20.43
C GLU A 113 2.34 -16.85 -18.93
N GLY A 114 3.52 -17.00 -18.33
CA GLY A 114 3.67 -17.34 -16.91
C GLY A 114 3.42 -16.17 -15.94
N PHE A 115 3.38 -14.92 -16.44
CA PHE A 115 3.33 -13.73 -15.59
C PHE A 115 2.13 -13.69 -14.65
N VAL A 116 0.93 -13.99 -15.17
CA VAL A 116 -0.31 -13.95 -14.37
C VAL A 116 -0.24 -14.95 -13.21
N THR A 117 0.33 -16.14 -13.45
CA THR A 117 0.52 -17.14 -12.39
C THR A 117 1.48 -16.63 -11.32
N ALA A 118 2.63 -16.07 -11.71
CA ALA A 118 3.56 -15.46 -10.77
C ALA A 118 2.95 -14.27 -9.99
N SER A 119 2.07 -13.49 -10.64
CA SER A 119 1.35 -12.41 -9.97
C SER A 119 0.39 -12.95 -8.92
N ILE A 120 -0.35 -14.02 -9.23
CA ILE A 120 -1.25 -14.69 -8.29
C ILE A 120 -0.46 -15.30 -7.13
N ASP A 121 0.71 -15.90 -7.39
CA ASP A 121 1.55 -16.50 -6.35
C ASP A 121 2.13 -15.45 -5.38
N LEU A 122 2.34 -14.22 -5.85
CA LEU A 122 2.85 -13.12 -5.03
C LEU A 122 1.74 -12.34 -4.32
N PHE A 123 0.70 -11.89 -5.02
CA PHE A 123 -0.34 -10.99 -4.50
C PHE A 123 -1.70 -11.66 -4.22
N GLY A 124 -1.84 -12.94 -4.58
CA GLY A 124 -3.11 -13.65 -4.59
C GLY A 124 -3.92 -13.42 -5.87
N GLY A 125 -4.91 -14.30 -6.09
CA GLY A 125 -5.93 -14.12 -7.13
C GLY A 125 -7.03 -13.17 -6.67
N VAL A 126 -8.21 -13.20 -7.29
CA VAL A 126 -9.40 -12.47 -6.81
C VAL A 126 -10.40 -13.48 -6.25
N GLU A 127 -10.67 -13.41 -4.95
CA GLU A 127 -11.63 -14.30 -4.30
C GLU A 127 -13.07 -13.94 -4.69
N ALA A 128 -13.96 -14.94 -4.81
CA ALA A 128 -15.36 -14.72 -5.21
C ALA A 128 -16.11 -13.74 -4.29
N GLY A 129 -15.79 -13.74 -2.98
CA GLY A 129 -16.35 -12.77 -2.03
C GLY A 129 -15.89 -11.34 -2.29
N LEU A 130 -14.60 -11.16 -2.59
CA LEU A 130 -14.00 -9.86 -2.91
C LEU A 130 -14.56 -9.31 -4.23
N LEU A 131 -14.65 -10.15 -5.26
CA LEU A 131 -15.24 -9.77 -6.54
C LEU A 131 -16.72 -9.38 -6.39
N LYS A 132 -17.48 -10.13 -5.59
CA LYS A 132 -18.89 -9.80 -5.31
C LYS A 132 -18.99 -8.44 -4.63
N LEU A 133 -18.19 -8.19 -3.58
CA LEU A 133 -18.17 -6.91 -2.88
C LEU A 133 -17.79 -5.75 -3.81
N ALA A 134 -16.77 -5.94 -4.66
CA ALA A 134 -16.37 -4.94 -5.63
C ALA A 134 -17.52 -4.58 -6.58
N ASN A 135 -18.22 -5.58 -7.13
CA ASN A 135 -19.39 -5.34 -7.97
C ASN A 135 -20.53 -4.62 -7.21
N THR A 136 -20.77 -5.00 -5.95
CA THR A 136 -21.75 -4.31 -5.08
C THR A 136 -21.37 -2.83 -4.92
N ILE A 137 -20.12 -2.51 -4.59
CA ILE A 137 -19.62 -1.14 -4.48
C ILE A 137 -19.83 -0.37 -5.79
N LEU A 138 -19.45 -0.94 -6.93
CA LEU A 138 -19.62 -0.30 -8.24
C LEU A 138 -21.09 -0.01 -8.59
N SER A 139 -22.01 -0.84 -8.09
CA SER A 139 -23.45 -0.69 -8.33
C SER A 139 -24.17 0.23 -7.33
N GLU A 140 -23.74 0.28 -6.08
CA GLU A 140 -24.49 0.94 -4.98
C GLU A 140 -23.84 2.25 -4.53
N VAL A 141 -22.51 2.35 -4.55
CA VAL A 141 -21.80 3.56 -4.11
C VAL A 141 -21.88 4.61 -5.22
N SER A 142 -22.58 5.71 -4.92
CA SER A 142 -22.67 6.86 -5.83
C SER A 142 -21.39 7.70 -5.77
N GLY A 143 -21.12 8.45 -6.83
CA GLY A 143 -20.11 9.51 -6.79
C GLY A 143 -20.46 10.57 -5.74
N SER A 144 -19.42 11.21 -5.20
CA SER A 144 -19.50 12.38 -4.33
C SER A 144 -19.65 13.66 -5.17
N GLU A 145 -19.92 14.80 -4.52
CA GLU A 145 -19.99 16.07 -5.24
C GLU A 145 -18.64 16.42 -5.90
N PRO A 146 -18.62 16.88 -7.17
CA PRO A 146 -17.40 17.33 -7.82
C PRO A 146 -16.76 18.47 -7.03
N LEU A 147 -15.53 18.26 -6.56
CA LEU A 147 -14.76 19.29 -5.89
C LEU A 147 -13.72 19.89 -6.84
N THR A 148 -13.52 21.20 -6.75
CA THR A 148 -12.50 21.90 -7.51
C THR A 148 -11.11 21.50 -7.02
N ALA A 149 -10.22 21.15 -7.95
CA ALA A 149 -8.80 20.92 -7.65
C ALA A 149 -8.06 22.26 -7.45
N ASP A 150 -8.20 22.82 -6.25
CA ASP A 150 -7.73 24.15 -5.85
C ASP A 150 -6.36 24.16 -5.16
N CYS A 151 -5.85 23.01 -4.71
CA CYS A 151 -4.50 22.85 -4.17
C CYS A 151 -3.53 22.31 -5.24
N GLY A 152 -2.41 23.01 -5.43
CA GLY A 152 -1.28 22.52 -6.23
C GLY A 152 -0.18 21.88 -5.36
N VAL A 153 0.87 21.38 -6.00
CA VAL A 153 2.01 20.70 -5.35
C VAL A 153 2.62 21.48 -4.18
N ASP A 154 2.76 22.81 -4.28
CA ASP A 154 3.33 23.64 -3.20
C ASP A 154 2.53 23.56 -1.90
N ALA A 155 1.19 23.50 -1.99
CA ALA A 155 0.33 23.35 -0.82
C ALA A 155 0.48 21.97 -0.19
N VAL A 156 0.71 20.94 -1.02
CA VAL A 156 0.98 19.57 -0.58
C VAL A 156 2.31 19.48 0.15
N VAL A 157 3.38 20.05 -0.43
CA VAL A 157 4.70 20.13 0.22
C VAL A 157 4.59 20.81 1.57
N SER A 158 3.94 21.98 1.64
CA SER A 158 3.78 22.70 2.90
C SER A 158 3.01 21.90 3.96
N ALA A 159 1.97 21.16 3.58
CA ALA A 159 1.20 20.33 4.51
C ALA A 159 2.00 19.13 5.00
N VAL A 160 2.81 18.51 4.13
CA VAL A 160 3.72 17.42 4.50
C VAL A 160 4.81 17.93 5.45
N GLU A 161 5.40 19.10 5.19
CA GLU A 161 6.41 19.69 6.06
C GLU A 161 5.86 20.02 7.45
N GLU A 162 4.63 20.54 7.54
CA GLU A 162 3.94 20.75 8.83
C GLU A 162 3.77 19.42 9.59
N GLU A 163 3.32 18.39 8.89
CA GLU A 163 3.10 17.08 9.49
C GLU A 163 4.42 16.44 9.97
N VAL A 164 5.49 16.57 9.19
CA VAL A 164 6.85 16.13 9.58
C VAL A 164 7.35 16.88 10.81
N GLU A 165 7.11 18.19 10.92
CA GLU A 165 7.49 18.97 12.10
C GLU A 165 6.72 18.52 13.35
N TRP A 166 5.42 18.22 13.22
CA TRP A 166 4.62 17.67 14.31
C TRP A 166 5.20 16.37 14.87
N TYR A 167 5.67 15.47 14.00
CA TYR A 167 6.38 14.26 14.43
C TYR A 167 7.75 14.57 15.02
N ARG A 168 8.51 15.54 14.46
CA ARG A 168 9.85 15.92 14.93
C ARG A 168 9.85 16.45 16.37
N GLU A 169 8.80 17.16 16.78
CA GLU A 169 8.61 17.58 18.18
C GLU A 169 8.59 16.40 19.16
N ARG A 170 8.11 15.23 18.72
CA ARG A 170 7.97 14.00 19.52
C ARG A 170 9.17 13.06 19.33
N ALA A 171 9.78 13.10 18.15
CA ALA A 171 10.86 12.26 17.71
C ALA A 171 11.87 13.11 16.91
N PRO A 172 12.91 13.69 17.55
CA PRO A 172 13.82 14.64 16.91
C PRO A 172 14.58 14.10 15.68
N ASP A 173 14.67 12.78 15.55
CA ASP A 173 15.28 12.08 14.43
C ASP A 173 14.27 11.62 13.36
N PHE A 174 13.02 12.07 13.44
CA PHE A 174 12.02 11.90 12.39
C PHE A 174 12.33 12.84 11.22
N GLY A 175 12.44 12.26 10.03
CA GLY A 175 12.77 12.97 8.80
C GLY A 175 12.18 12.29 7.58
N LEU A 176 11.83 13.11 6.60
CA LEU A 176 11.29 12.71 5.32
C LEU A 176 11.94 13.58 4.25
N GLU A 177 12.50 12.95 3.22
CA GLU A 177 12.96 13.66 2.03
C GLU A 177 11.79 13.76 1.04
N ILE A 178 11.52 14.95 0.53
CA ILE A 178 10.48 15.22 -0.46
C ILE A 178 11.16 15.45 -1.81
N THR A 179 10.72 14.73 -2.84
CA THR A 179 11.15 14.90 -4.23
C THR A 179 9.94 15.25 -5.07
N VAL A 180 10.01 16.38 -5.77
CA VAL A 180 8.99 16.78 -6.74
C VAL A 180 9.52 16.44 -8.13
N ASP A 181 8.82 15.57 -8.83
CA ASP A 181 9.20 15.07 -10.15
C ASP A 181 7.93 14.82 -10.98
N ALA A 182 7.96 15.12 -12.28
CA ALA A 182 6.79 15.00 -13.15
C ALA A 182 6.50 13.55 -13.58
N ASP A 183 7.48 12.64 -13.44
CA ASP A 183 7.43 11.31 -14.10
C ASP A 183 7.24 10.13 -13.13
N ILE A 184 6.46 10.30 -12.04
CA ILE A 184 6.34 9.26 -11.00
C ILE A 184 5.15 8.29 -11.19
N GLY A 185 4.30 8.51 -12.20
CA GLY A 185 3.18 7.62 -12.55
C GLY A 185 2.09 7.49 -11.48
N SER A 186 2.06 8.41 -10.51
CA SER A 186 1.08 8.52 -9.43
C SER A 186 1.09 9.94 -8.86
N LEU A 187 0.01 10.40 -8.24
CA LEU A 187 -0.05 11.75 -7.66
C LEU A 187 0.95 11.94 -6.50
N MET A 188 1.03 10.94 -5.62
CA MET A 188 1.87 10.92 -4.42
C MET A 188 2.27 9.47 -4.13
N MET A 189 3.52 9.24 -3.71
CA MET A 189 3.98 7.90 -3.32
C MET A 189 5.18 7.98 -2.38
N VAL A 190 5.17 7.17 -1.31
CA VAL A 190 6.36 6.93 -0.49
C VAL A 190 7.13 5.69 -0.98
N SER A 191 8.38 5.89 -1.41
CA SER A 191 9.30 4.80 -1.77
C SER A 191 10.66 4.97 -1.09
N HIS A 192 11.18 3.88 -0.52
CA HIS A 192 12.44 3.82 0.23
C HIS A 192 12.66 4.90 1.33
N GLY A 193 11.59 5.54 1.81
CA GLY A 193 11.66 6.61 2.81
C GLY A 193 11.76 8.02 2.23
N ARG A 194 11.50 8.17 0.92
CA ARG A 194 11.33 9.44 0.23
C ARG A 194 9.87 9.56 -0.18
N LEU A 195 9.29 10.76 -0.07
CA LEU A 195 8.01 11.08 -0.65
C LEU A 195 8.23 11.67 -2.04
N TYR A 196 7.58 11.09 -3.04
CA TYR A 196 7.55 11.58 -4.39
C TYR A 196 6.21 12.27 -4.66
N LEU A 197 6.26 13.45 -5.25
CA LEU A 197 5.10 14.25 -5.63
C LEU A 197 5.17 14.60 -7.11
N ASP A 198 4.05 14.44 -7.80
CA ASP A 198 3.91 14.92 -9.17
C ASP A 198 3.99 16.46 -9.19
N ALA A 199 4.81 17.01 -10.09
CA ALA A 199 4.98 18.47 -10.21
C ALA A 199 3.70 19.18 -10.67
N ASP A 200 2.86 18.51 -11.45
CA ASP A 200 1.59 19.01 -11.98
C ASP A 200 0.39 18.59 -11.11
N LEU A 201 0.66 18.00 -9.93
CA LEU A 201 -0.36 17.59 -8.96
C LEU A 201 -1.35 18.72 -8.66
N ARG A 202 -2.64 18.43 -8.91
CA ARG A 202 -3.76 19.24 -8.43
C ARG A 202 -4.78 18.37 -7.72
N LEU A 203 -5.19 18.79 -6.52
CA LEU A 203 -6.20 18.09 -5.73
C LEU A 203 -7.12 19.05 -5.00
N PRO A 204 -8.36 18.63 -4.69
CA PRO A 204 -9.25 19.43 -3.84
C PRO A 204 -8.69 19.57 -2.43
N SER A 205 -8.76 20.75 -1.84
CA SER A 205 -8.31 21.05 -0.47
C SER A 205 -8.83 20.07 0.57
N ALA A 206 -10.06 19.57 0.40
CA ALA A 206 -10.65 18.53 1.26
C ALA A 206 -9.89 17.18 1.24
N ARG A 207 -9.12 16.88 0.18
CA ARG A 207 -8.30 15.68 0.06
C ARG A 207 -6.87 15.85 0.58
N LEU A 208 -6.44 17.09 0.86
CA LEU A 208 -5.07 17.38 1.25
C LEU A 208 -4.66 16.61 2.52
N GLN A 209 -5.37 16.81 3.63
CA GLN A 209 -5.08 16.12 4.89
C GLN A 209 -5.28 14.58 4.80
N PRO A 210 -6.37 14.08 4.19
CA PRO A 210 -6.51 12.65 3.89
C PRO A 210 -5.30 12.02 3.20
N LEU A 211 -4.77 12.66 2.16
CA LEU A 211 -3.61 12.13 1.42
C LEU A 211 -2.31 12.27 2.23
N VAL A 212 -2.13 13.37 2.98
CA VAL A 212 -0.99 13.50 3.90
C VAL A 212 -1.00 12.40 4.96
N GLN A 213 -2.17 12.05 5.51
CA GLN A 213 -2.28 11.00 6.52
C GLN A 213 -2.20 9.58 5.93
N HIS A 214 -2.61 9.40 4.67
CA HIS A 214 -2.31 8.19 3.91
C HIS A 214 -0.79 8.02 3.77
N GLU A 215 -0.09 9.00 3.19
CA GLU A 215 1.33 8.85 2.88
C GLU A 215 2.22 8.96 4.12
N VAL A 216 2.10 10.05 4.88
CA VAL A 216 2.94 10.32 6.05
C VAL A 216 2.43 9.57 7.27
N GLY A 217 1.15 9.75 7.61
CA GLY A 217 0.53 9.17 8.80
C GLY A 217 0.51 7.64 8.80
N THR A 218 0.58 7.00 7.64
CA THR A 218 0.69 5.54 7.50
C THR A 218 2.09 5.12 7.06
N HIS A 219 2.47 5.31 5.79
CA HIS A 219 3.68 4.69 5.24
C HIS A 219 4.98 5.20 5.85
N VAL A 220 5.08 6.50 6.17
CA VAL A 220 6.27 7.08 6.81
C VAL A 220 6.32 6.74 8.30
N VAL A 221 5.20 6.84 9.01
CA VAL A 221 5.12 6.51 10.44
C VAL A 221 5.44 5.04 10.70
N THR A 222 4.87 4.10 9.95
CA THR A 222 5.14 2.66 10.11
C THR A 222 6.60 2.35 9.77
N ARG A 223 7.16 2.96 8.73
CA ARG A 223 8.60 2.85 8.42
C ARG A 223 9.46 3.37 9.56
N TYR A 224 9.15 4.55 10.11
CA TYR A 224 9.90 5.12 11.23
C TYR A 224 9.85 4.20 12.46
N ASN A 225 8.66 3.72 12.82
CA ASN A 225 8.49 2.77 13.92
C ASN A 225 9.30 1.50 13.68
N GLY A 226 9.26 0.96 12.46
CA GLY A 226 10.07 -0.17 12.02
C GLY A 226 11.58 0.06 12.16
N MET A 227 12.08 1.27 11.88
CA MET A 227 13.49 1.62 12.10
C MET A 227 13.90 1.60 13.59
N LYS A 228 12.92 1.62 14.50
CA LYS A 228 13.14 1.52 15.96
C LYS A 228 12.98 0.10 16.49
N GLN A 229 12.70 -0.86 15.62
CA GLN A 229 12.60 -2.28 15.96
C GLN A 229 13.99 -2.94 15.91
N PRO A 230 14.22 -4.02 16.69
CA PRO A 230 15.38 -4.88 16.51
C PRO A 230 15.45 -5.53 15.13
N LEU A 231 14.29 -5.85 14.55
CA LEU A 231 14.13 -6.48 13.25
C LEU A 231 14.00 -5.42 12.15
N ARG A 232 15.01 -5.31 11.27
CA ARG A 232 15.04 -4.31 10.19
C ARG A 232 13.92 -4.54 9.17
N GLN A 233 13.47 -5.78 8.98
CA GLN A 233 12.32 -6.07 8.13
C GLN A 233 11.07 -5.27 8.53
N LEU A 234 10.89 -4.87 9.79
CA LEU A 234 9.73 -4.05 10.16
C LEU A 234 9.79 -2.62 9.60
N ALA A 235 10.97 -2.14 9.17
CA ALA A 235 11.10 -0.84 8.49
C ALA A 235 10.79 -0.95 6.98
N VAL A 236 11.26 -2.02 6.34
CA VAL A 236 11.12 -2.23 4.88
C VAL A 236 9.83 -2.95 4.52
N GLY A 237 9.43 -3.94 5.31
CA GLY A 237 8.27 -4.81 5.11
C GLY A 237 8.59 -6.29 5.37
N LEU A 238 7.92 -6.90 6.36
CA LEU A 238 7.76 -8.36 6.41
C LEU A 238 6.94 -8.85 5.22
N ALA A 239 6.97 -10.15 4.92
CA ALA A 239 6.22 -10.69 3.79
C ALA A 239 4.72 -10.31 3.81
N ALA A 240 4.15 -10.05 2.64
CA ALA A 240 2.75 -9.70 2.42
C ALA A 240 2.26 -8.50 3.25
N TYR A 241 3.12 -7.53 3.54
CA TYR A 241 2.74 -6.35 4.32
C TYR A 241 1.80 -5.39 3.57
N ASP A 242 1.85 -5.36 2.23
CA ASP A 242 1.14 -4.37 1.41
C ASP A 242 -0.35 -4.22 1.77
N PRO A 243 -1.16 -5.30 1.88
CA PRO A 243 -2.59 -5.15 2.14
C PRO A 243 -2.90 -4.39 3.44
N LEU A 244 -2.15 -4.63 4.52
CA LEU A 244 -2.38 -3.90 5.77
C LEU A 244 -2.01 -2.43 5.62
N GLN A 245 -0.89 -2.11 4.97
CA GLN A 245 -0.48 -0.72 4.77
C GLN A 245 -1.47 0.05 3.89
N GLU A 246 -1.91 -0.54 2.78
CA GLU A 246 -2.90 0.11 1.91
C GLU A 246 -4.27 0.23 2.59
N GLY A 247 -4.68 -0.79 3.36
CA GLY A 247 -5.90 -0.73 4.17
C GLY A 247 -5.85 0.39 5.21
N LEU A 248 -4.72 0.53 5.93
CA LEU A 248 -4.50 1.62 6.90
C LEU A 248 -4.50 2.98 6.22
N GLY A 249 -3.89 3.11 5.04
CA GLY A 249 -3.88 4.36 4.27
C GLY A 249 -5.29 4.79 3.86
N VAL A 250 -6.09 3.87 3.33
CA VAL A 250 -7.49 4.16 2.96
C VAL A 250 -8.35 4.46 4.19
N LEU A 251 -8.17 3.72 5.29
CA LEU A 251 -8.85 4.01 6.55
C LEU A 251 -8.44 5.40 7.09
N ALA A 252 -7.17 5.79 6.97
CA ALA A 252 -6.68 7.10 7.35
C ALA A 252 -7.38 8.20 6.55
N GLU A 253 -7.56 8.03 5.23
CA GLU A 253 -8.32 8.98 4.40
C GLU A 253 -9.75 9.20 4.94
N TYR A 254 -10.43 8.13 5.34
CA TYR A 254 -11.76 8.19 5.94
C TYR A 254 -11.74 8.89 7.31
N LEU A 255 -10.84 8.49 8.21
CA LEU A 255 -10.75 8.98 9.60
C LEU A 255 -10.33 10.44 9.69
N THR A 256 -9.63 10.96 8.68
CA THR A 256 -9.09 12.32 8.67
C THR A 256 -9.94 13.28 7.84
N GLY A 257 -11.09 12.81 7.38
CA GLY A 257 -12.21 13.64 7.00
C GLY A 257 -12.80 13.33 5.64
N TYR A 258 -12.08 12.78 4.66
CA TYR A 258 -12.69 12.64 3.33
C TYR A 258 -12.10 11.50 2.48
N LEU A 259 -12.86 10.42 2.42
CA LEU A 259 -12.75 9.33 1.45
C LEU A 259 -13.97 9.39 0.50
N PRO A 260 -13.82 9.96 -0.71
CA PRO A 260 -14.94 10.12 -1.64
C PRO A 260 -15.44 8.78 -2.18
N GLY A 261 -16.72 8.72 -2.58
CA GLY A 261 -17.32 7.53 -3.17
C GLY A 261 -16.59 7.07 -4.45
N GLU A 262 -16.10 8.01 -5.26
CA GLU A 262 -15.26 7.74 -6.43
C GLU A 262 -14.00 6.96 -6.06
N ARG A 263 -13.36 7.32 -4.94
CA ARG A 263 -12.14 6.64 -4.50
C ARG A 263 -12.44 5.20 -4.13
N LEU A 264 -13.53 4.93 -3.40
CA LEU A 264 -13.96 3.58 -3.07
C LEU A 264 -14.34 2.78 -4.33
N ARG A 265 -15.01 3.42 -5.29
CA ARG A 265 -15.30 2.83 -6.61
C ARG A 265 -14.02 2.46 -7.38
N VAL A 266 -12.98 3.30 -7.38
CA VAL A 266 -11.68 2.98 -8.01
C VAL A 266 -11.04 1.75 -7.37
N LEU A 267 -11.12 1.59 -6.04
CA LEU A 267 -10.62 0.39 -5.36
C LEU A 267 -11.38 -0.87 -5.79
N ALA A 268 -12.69 -0.77 -5.97
CA ALA A 268 -13.52 -1.87 -6.49
C ALA A 268 -13.24 -2.17 -7.98
N ALA A 269 -13.09 -1.14 -8.81
CA ALA A 269 -12.72 -1.29 -10.22
C ALA A 269 -11.38 -2.01 -10.40
N ARG A 270 -10.40 -1.74 -9.53
CA ARG A 270 -9.11 -2.46 -9.51
C ARG A 270 -9.25 -3.95 -9.25
N VAL A 271 -10.21 -4.36 -8.40
CA VAL A 271 -10.52 -5.78 -8.17
C VAL A 271 -11.15 -6.41 -9.42
N VAL A 272 -12.13 -5.74 -10.03
CA VAL A 272 -12.78 -6.22 -11.25
C VAL A 272 -11.78 -6.34 -12.41
N ALA A 273 -10.94 -5.33 -12.59
CA ALA A 273 -9.90 -5.33 -13.61
C ALA A 273 -8.84 -6.42 -13.38
N ALA A 274 -8.44 -6.67 -12.12
CA ALA A 274 -7.56 -7.78 -11.79
C ALA A 274 -8.20 -9.15 -12.11
N ASP A 275 -9.48 -9.35 -11.82
CA ASP A 275 -10.20 -10.58 -12.20
C ASP A 275 -10.25 -10.76 -13.72
N MET A 276 -10.56 -9.70 -14.46
CA MET A 276 -10.54 -9.70 -15.93
C MET A 276 -9.15 -10.03 -16.48
N ALA A 277 -8.10 -9.46 -15.91
CA ALA A 277 -6.72 -9.77 -16.29
C ALA A 277 -6.35 -11.23 -16.03
N ILE A 278 -6.78 -11.82 -14.90
CA ILE A 278 -6.61 -13.25 -14.61
C ILE A 278 -7.29 -14.12 -15.67
N ARG A 279 -8.46 -13.68 -16.16
CA ARG A 279 -9.22 -14.37 -17.22
C ARG A 279 -8.68 -14.14 -18.64
N GLY A 280 -7.63 -13.33 -18.78
CA GLY A 280 -6.99 -13.04 -20.07
C GLY A 280 -7.76 -12.06 -20.95
N GLU A 281 -8.63 -11.23 -20.36
CA GLU A 281 -9.34 -10.17 -21.07
C GLU A 281 -8.36 -9.07 -21.54
N SER A 282 -8.68 -8.40 -22.64
CA SER A 282 -7.81 -7.38 -23.22
C SER A 282 -8.04 -6.00 -22.58
N LEU A 283 -7.10 -5.06 -22.81
CA LEU A 283 -7.24 -3.69 -22.32
C LEU A 283 -8.52 -3.01 -22.82
N PRO A 284 -8.90 -3.11 -24.11
CA PRO A 284 -10.20 -2.65 -24.58
C PRO A 284 -11.39 -3.23 -23.79
N ASP A 285 -11.36 -4.52 -23.45
CA ASP A 285 -12.46 -5.17 -22.73
C ASP A 285 -12.58 -4.65 -21.29
N VAL A 286 -11.45 -4.53 -20.58
CA VAL A 286 -11.40 -3.95 -19.23
C VAL A 286 -11.85 -2.49 -19.26
N PHE A 287 -11.33 -1.70 -20.20
CA PHE A 287 -11.73 -0.31 -20.38
C PHE A 287 -13.23 -0.18 -20.62
N ALA A 288 -13.80 -0.97 -21.54
CA ALA A 288 -15.22 -0.93 -21.86
C ALA A 288 -16.07 -1.29 -20.63
N CYS A 289 -15.70 -2.33 -19.89
CA CYS A 289 -16.38 -2.69 -18.64
C CYS A 289 -16.39 -1.52 -17.64
N LEU A 290 -15.25 -0.85 -17.43
CA LEU A 290 -15.18 0.25 -16.47
C LEU A 290 -15.88 1.52 -16.98
N HIS A 291 -15.63 1.94 -18.21
CA HIS A 291 -16.16 3.18 -18.75
C HIS A 291 -17.63 3.06 -19.14
N GLU A 292 -18.00 2.02 -19.86
CA GLU A 292 -19.34 1.87 -20.45
C GLU A 292 -20.34 1.27 -19.45
N ASP A 293 -19.97 0.20 -18.74
CA ASP A 293 -20.89 -0.48 -17.82
C ASP A 293 -20.93 0.19 -16.43
N HIS A 294 -19.78 0.72 -15.97
CA HIS A 294 -19.65 1.32 -14.64
C HIS A 294 -19.48 2.85 -14.64
N GLY A 295 -19.48 3.50 -15.81
CA GLY A 295 -19.55 4.96 -15.91
C GLY A 295 -18.32 5.71 -15.40
N PHE A 296 -17.15 5.08 -15.35
CA PHE A 296 -15.90 5.78 -14.99
C PHE A 296 -15.53 6.82 -16.03
N ALA A 297 -14.80 7.86 -15.60
CA ALA A 297 -14.14 8.76 -16.53
C ALA A 297 -13.10 7.99 -17.37
N THR A 298 -12.80 8.51 -18.56
CA THR A 298 -11.97 7.79 -19.54
C THR A 298 -10.54 7.60 -19.10
N ASP A 299 -9.98 8.62 -18.44
CA ASP A 299 -8.68 8.59 -17.78
C ASP A 299 -8.64 7.52 -16.69
N ASP A 300 -9.58 7.55 -15.73
CA ASP A 300 -9.65 6.57 -14.63
C ASP A 300 -9.80 5.13 -15.15
N ALA A 301 -10.69 4.90 -16.11
CA ALA A 301 -10.94 3.58 -16.69
C ALA A 301 -9.69 3.03 -17.40
N PHE A 302 -8.99 3.89 -18.15
CA PHE A 302 -7.77 3.50 -18.85
C PHE A 302 -6.63 3.22 -17.88
N ASP A 303 -6.43 4.08 -16.90
CA ASP A 303 -5.39 3.90 -15.88
C ASP A 303 -5.57 2.60 -15.10
N VAL A 304 -6.79 2.29 -14.67
CA VAL A 304 -7.09 1.01 -14.00
C VAL A 304 -6.82 -0.18 -14.94
N ALA A 305 -7.21 -0.09 -16.21
CA ALA A 305 -6.97 -1.15 -17.19
C ALA A 305 -5.48 -1.37 -17.46
N VAL A 306 -4.69 -0.30 -17.63
CA VAL A 306 -3.23 -0.37 -17.80
C VAL A 306 -2.58 -0.99 -16.57
N ARG A 307 -2.97 -0.55 -15.36
CA ARG A 307 -2.42 -1.07 -14.10
C ARG A 307 -2.73 -2.54 -13.87
N ALA A 308 -3.90 -3.02 -14.29
CA ALA A 308 -4.28 -4.43 -14.20
C ALA A 308 -3.58 -5.30 -15.24
N LEU A 309 -3.29 -4.78 -16.44
CA LEU A 309 -2.70 -5.56 -17.54
C LEU A 309 -1.19 -5.40 -17.71
N ARG A 310 -0.56 -4.48 -16.98
CA ARG A 310 0.91 -4.34 -16.99
C ARG A 310 1.60 -5.65 -16.62
N GLY A 311 2.74 -5.88 -17.25
CA GLY A 311 3.50 -7.13 -17.20
C GLY A 311 2.83 -8.36 -17.81
N GLY A 312 1.55 -8.30 -18.21
CA GLY A 312 0.76 -9.42 -18.71
C GLY A 312 -0.47 -9.78 -17.87
N GLY A 313 -0.72 -9.04 -16.77
CA GLY A 313 -1.82 -9.26 -15.85
C GLY A 313 -1.36 -9.26 -14.39
N LEU A 314 -1.43 -8.10 -13.74
CA LEU A 314 -0.93 -7.87 -12.39
C LEU A 314 -2.08 -7.71 -11.38
N THR A 315 -2.12 -8.60 -10.40
CA THR A 315 -3.16 -8.68 -9.36
C THR A 315 -2.89 -7.80 -8.14
N LYS A 316 -1.74 -7.10 -8.08
CA LYS A 316 -1.33 -6.22 -6.96
C LYS A 316 -2.45 -5.28 -6.52
N ASP A 317 -3.11 -4.64 -7.47
CA ASP A 317 -4.07 -3.58 -7.16
C ASP A 317 -5.36 -4.08 -6.48
N ALA A 318 -5.64 -5.39 -6.51
CA ALA A 318 -6.71 -5.99 -5.72
C ALA A 318 -6.43 -5.98 -4.21
N VAL A 319 -5.15 -5.84 -3.80
CA VAL A 319 -4.77 -5.86 -2.37
C VAL A 319 -5.30 -4.66 -1.59
N TYR A 320 -5.63 -3.55 -2.26
CA TYR A 320 -6.15 -2.35 -1.59
C TYR A 320 -7.51 -2.62 -0.94
N LEU A 321 -8.50 -3.07 -1.74
CA LEU A 321 -9.83 -3.37 -1.22
C LEU A 321 -9.78 -4.57 -0.27
N ARG A 322 -9.00 -5.61 -0.60
CA ARG A 322 -8.81 -6.77 0.29
C ARG A 322 -8.25 -6.36 1.65
N GLY A 323 -7.21 -5.54 1.63
CA GLY A 323 -6.55 -5.02 2.82
C GLY A 323 -7.51 -4.23 3.71
N LEU A 324 -8.32 -3.37 3.10
CA LEU A 324 -9.37 -2.64 3.81
C LEU A 324 -10.41 -3.57 4.43
N CYS A 325 -10.87 -4.60 3.72
CA CYS A 325 -11.81 -5.59 4.24
C CYS A 325 -11.23 -6.29 5.48
N HIS A 326 -10.02 -6.85 5.36
CA HIS A 326 -9.38 -7.55 6.47
C HIS A 326 -9.10 -6.63 7.67
N LEU A 327 -8.77 -5.36 7.42
CA LEU A 327 -8.57 -4.37 8.46
C LEU A 327 -9.86 -4.07 9.23
N LEU A 328 -10.97 -3.82 8.53
CA LEU A 328 -12.27 -3.58 9.17
C LEU A 328 -12.77 -4.83 9.90
N GLU A 329 -12.57 -6.02 9.35
CA GLU A 329 -12.87 -7.28 10.04
C GLU A 329 -12.07 -7.42 11.34
N HIS A 330 -10.77 -7.13 11.31
CA HIS A 330 -9.91 -7.15 12.49
C HIS A 330 -10.38 -6.15 13.55
N LEU A 331 -10.66 -4.90 13.16
CA LEU A 331 -11.15 -3.87 14.08
C LEU A 331 -12.54 -4.21 14.63
N GLY A 332 -13.46 -4.70 13.79
CA GLY A 332 -14.80 -5.14 14.18
C GLY A 332 -14.78 -6.33 15.15
N ALA A 333 -13.77 -7.20 15.07
CA ALA A 333 -13.54 -8.29 16.01
C ALA A 333 -12.90 -7.85 17.35
N GLY A 334 -12.70 -6.55 17.58
CA GLY A 334 -12.07 -6.03 18.79
C GLY A 334 -10.55 -5.91 18.72
N GLY A 335 -9.97 -5.97 17.52
CA GLY A 335 -8.54 -5.81 17.29
C GLY A 335 -7.99 -4.46 17.78
N GLU A 336 -6.72 -4.46 18.18
CA GLU A 336 -6.02 -3.31 18.75
C GLU A 336 -5.39 -2.45 17.65
N PHE A 337 -5.94 -1.26 17.41
CA PHE A 337 -5.49 -0.33 16.37
C PHE A 337 -4.02 0.06 16.52
N HIS A 338 -3.58 0.32 17.75
CA HIS A 338 -2.24 0.81 18.04
C HIS A 338 -1.15 -0.17 17.59
N ALA A 339 -1.36 -1.48 17.78
CA ALA A 339 -0.39 -2.52 17.42
C ALA A 339 -0.07 -2.55 15.91
N LEU A 340 -1.02 -2.10 15.07
CA LEU A 340 -0.89 -2.06 13.61
C LEU A 340 0.22 -1.13 13.12
N PHE A 341 0.70 -0.22 13.98
CA PHE A 341 1.73 0.75 13.64
C PHE A 341 3.15 0.34 14.05
N ALA A 342 3.35 -0.86 14.62
CA ALA A 342 4.67 -1.32 15.10
C ALA A 342 5.75 -1.34 13.99
N GLY A 343 5.33 -1.45 12.73
CA GLY A 343 6.18 -1.50 11.54
C GLY A 343 5.35 -1.88 10.32
N LYS A 344 6.02 -2.41 9.29
CA LYS A 344 5.40 -2.95 8.08
C LYS A 344 5.29 -4.47 8.15
N PHE A 345 4.08 -4.98 8.26
CA PHE A 345 3.79 -6.41 8.37
C PHE A 345 2.37 -6.75 7.87
N ALA A 346 2.09 -8.03 7.62
CA ALA A 346 0.75 -8.52 7.28
C ALA A 346 -0.10 -8.74 8.55
N LEU A 347 -1.43 -8.55 8.51
CA LEU A 347 -2.31 -8.83 9.66
C LEU A 347 -2.12 -10.25 10.24
N SER A 348 -1.82 -11.24 9.40
CA SER A 348 -1.51 -12.61 9.82
C SER A 348 -0.28 -12.73 10.73
N HIS A 349 0.60 -11.72 10.73
CA HIS A 349 1.78 -11.67 11.58
C HIS A 349 1.53 -11.14 12.99
N LEU A 350 0.32 -10.67 13.33
CA LEU A 350 0.07 -10.08 14.66
C LEU A 350 0.45 -11.03 15.80
N VAL A 351 0.03 -12.29 15.73
CA VAL A 351 0.33 -13.30 16.76
C VAL A 351 1.83 -13.54 16.89
N VAL A 352 2.58 -13.61 15.78
CA VAL A 352 4.04 -13.81 15.85
C VAL A 352 4.74 -12.54 16.35
N LEU A 353 4.22 -11.35 16.05
CA LEU A 353 4.78 -10.09 16.57
C LEU A 353 4.58 -9.96 18.08
N GLU A 354 3.43 -10.38 18.61
CA GLU A 354 3.21 -10.47 20.06
C GLU A 354 4.24 -11.40 20.71
N GLN A 355 4.49 -12.57 20.12
CA GLN A 355 5.50 -13.51 20.61
C GLN A 355 6.93 -12.95 20.50
N LEU A 356 7.23 -12.19 19.44
CA LEU A 356 8.52 -11.51 19.29
C LEU A 356 8.67 -10.39 20.33
N GLU A 357 7.59 -9.68 20.66
CA GLU A 357 7.57 -8.67 21.73
C GLU A 357 7.83 -9.31 23.10
N GLU A 358 7.15 -10.42 23.42
CA GLU A 358 7.38 -11.21 24.64
C GLU A 358 8.83 -11.74 24.73
N ALA A 359 9.43 -12.11 23.60
CA ALA A 359 10.82 -12.55 23.52
C ALA A 359 11.84 -11.39 23.53
N GLY A 360 11.38 -10.13 23.51
CA GLY A 360 12.20 -8.92 23.48
C GLY A 360 12.79 -8.57 22.11
N TRP A 361 12.34 -9.20 21.03
CA TRP A 361 12.77 -8.95 19.64
C TRP A 361 11.85 -8.04 18.84
N ALA A 362 10.75 -7.58 19.45
CA ALA A 362 9.92 -6.49 18.96
C ALA A 362 9.58 -5.55 20.13
N VAL A 363 9.21 -4.32 19.81
CA VAL A 363 8.72 -3.32 20.76
C VAL A 363 7.45 -2.66 20.23
N PRO A 364 6.63 -2.03 21.08
CA PRO A 364 5.48 -1.25 20.62
C PRO A 364 5.89 -0.13 19.66
N PRO A 365 4.94 0.36 18.84
CA PRO A 365 5.17 1.56 18.03
C PRO A 365 5.60 2.73 18.91
N ARG A 366 6.53 3.54 18.40
CA ARG A 366 6.96 4.77 19.09
C ARG A 366 6.04 5.94 18.79
N LEU A 367 5.52 5.99 17.57
CA LEU A 367 4.64 7.03 17.07
C LEU A 367 3.34 6.40 16.59
N LEU A 368 2.27 7.18 16.66
CA LEU A 368 0.97 6.88 16.06
C LEU A 368 0.65 8.01 15.09
N PRO A 369 -0.28 7.79 14.15
CA PRO A 369 -0.79 8.87 13.31
C PRO A 369 -1.30 10.04 14.15
N ARG A 370 -1.13 11.27 13.65
CA ARG A 370 -1.57 12.49 14.34
C ARG A 370 -3.05 12.43 14.73
N TYR A 371 -3.91 11.97 13.83
CA TYR A 371 -5.35 11.84 14.08
C TYR A 371 -5.69 10.88 15.22
N ALA A 372 -4.83 9.87 15.49
CA ALA A 372 -5.02 8.93 16.59
C ALA A 372 -4.69 9.54 17.96
N CYS A 373 -4.05 10.71 17.98
CA CYS A 373 -3.69 11.45 19.18
C CYS A 373 -4.68 12.57 19.51
N GLU A 374 -5.70 12.77 18.69
CA GLU A 374 -6.70 13.82 18.86
C GLU A 374 -7.84 13.38 19.79
N GLU A 375 -8.47 14.38 20.44
CA GLU A 375 -9.64 14.14 21.29
C GLU A 375 -10.81 13.64 20.42
N GLY A 376 -11.46 12.55 20.84
CA GLY A 376 -12.58 11.95 20.10
C GLY A 376 -12.22 10.76 19.21
N PHE A 377 -10.92 10.51 18.96
CA PHE A 377 -10.47 9.41 18.11
C PHE A 377 -11.09 8.05 18.45
N GLU A 378 -11.08 7.65 19.74
CA GLU A 378 -11.64 6.36 20.17
C GLU A 378 -13.13 6.21 19.81
N LYS A 379 -13.91 7.29 19.89
CA LYS A 379 -15.33 7.27 19.52
C LYS A 379 -15.52 7.08 18.02
N VAL A 380 -14.69 7.73 17.21
CA VAL A 380 -14.72 7.60 15.73
C VAL A 380 -14.24 6.20 15.32
N LEU A 381 -13.19 5.69 15.95
CA LEU A 381 -12.69 4.34 15.73
C LEU A 381 -13.75 3.29 16.08
N ASP A 382 -14.43 3.43 17.22
CA ASP A 382 -15.53 2.55 17.63
C ASP A 382 -16.71 2.57 16.65
N ALA A 383 -17.03 3.74 16.07
CA ALA A 383 -18.01 3.81 15.00
C ALA A 383 -17.55 3.01 13.77
N CYS A 384 -16.28 3.13 13.38
CA CYS A 384 -15.70 2.38 12.25
C CYS A 384 -15.73 0.86 12.43
N ARG A 385 -15.64 0.37 13.68
CA ARG A 385 -15.73 -1.08 13.97
C ARG A 385 -17.06 -1.71 13.52
N ALA A 386 -18.10 -0.93 13.31
CA ALA A 386 -19.43 -1.39 12.90
C ALA A 386 -19.77 -1.08 11.43
N ILE A 387 -18.90 -0.37 10.70
CA ILE A 387 -19.14 0.08 9.33
C ILE A 387 -18.77 -1.03 8.34
N GLY A 388 -19.67 -1.29 7.38
CA GLY A 388 -19.37 -2.15 6.24
C GLY A 388 -18.47 -1.44 5.23
N VAL A 389 -17.63 -2.18 4.51
CA VAL A 389 -16.67 -1.60 3.55
C VAL A 389 -17.36 -0.72 2.50
N GLN A 390 -18.54 -1.14 2.01
CA GLN A 390 -19.32 -0.37 1.04
C GLN A 390 -19.88 0.96 1.59
N ASP A 391 -19.94 1.10 2.91
CA ASP A 391 -20.43 2.30 3.61
C ASP A 391 -19.26 3.19 4.09
N LEU A 392 -18.01 2.78 3.86
CA LEU A 392 -16.80 3.51 4.25
C LEU A 392 -16.45 4.60 3.21
N TYR A 393 -17.32 5.59 3.07
CA TYR A 393 -17.07 6.77 2.26
C TYR A 393 -17.88 7.96 2.77
N GLN A 394 -17.51 9.17 2.34
CA GLN A 394 -18.29 10.38 2.57
C GLN A 394 -18.75 10.98 1.24
N SER A 395 -20.04 11.29 1.13
CA SER A 395 -20.61 11.97 -0.04
C SER A 395 -20.20 13.44 -0.13
N HIS A 396 -19.82 14.04 1.00
CA HIS A 396 -19.37 15.42 1.12
C HIS A 396 -18.26 15.51 2.17
N PRO A 397 -17.28 16.42 2.01
CA PRO A 397 -16.33 16.70 3.06
C PRO A 397 -17.06 17.20 4.33
N PRO A 398 -16.78 16.63 5.51
CA PRO A 398 -17.32 17.11 6.76
C PRO A 398 -16.75 18.51 7.07
N PRO A 399 -17.49 19.36 7.81
CA PRO A 399 -16.94 20.60 8.32
C PRO A 399 -15.65 20.34 9.11
N ALA A 400 -14.67 21.25 9.03
CA ALA A 400 -13.34 21.07 9.66
C ALA A 400 -13.37 20.84 11.20
N ARG A 401 -14.51 21.03 11.87
CA ARG A 401 -14.71 20.75 13.31
C ARG A 401 -15.37 19.40 13.61
N GLU A 402 -15.89 18.71 12.61
CA GLU A 402 -16.59 17.43 12.75
C GLU A 402 -15.75 16.24 12.25
N ALA A 403 -14.57 16.48 11.67
CA ALA A 403 -13.73 15.42 11.12
C ALA A 403 -13.28 14.38 12.16
N LEU A 404 -13.31 14.72 13.46
CA LEU A 404 -12.93 13.82 14.57
C LEU A 404 -13.89 13.85 15.77
N ALA A 405 -15.10 14.41 15.61
CA ALA A 405 -16.14 14.49 16.65
C ALA A 405 -17.30 13.51 16.40
#